data_AF-A0A815XNM8-F1
#
_entry.id   AF-A0A815XNM8-F1
#
_cell.length_a   1.000
_cell.length_b   1.000
_cell.length_c   1.000
_cell.angle_alpha   90.00
_cell.angle_beta   90.00
_cell.angle_gamma   90.00
#
_symmetry.space_group_name_H-M   'P 1'
#
loop_
_entity.id
_entity.type
_entity.pdbx_description
1 polymer ?
#
loop_
_entity_poly.entity_id
_entity_poly.type
_entity_poly.pdbx_seq_one_letter_code
_entity_poly.pdbx_strand_id
1 'polypeptide(L)'
;TSLRKINTPNNTRRQPTFSIEFWNIHTSTTQLSACTNNSVEAWHRRIGCAFQCVHPTLWSFLQKLIHEEHATHADIVHINSGEAPKHKSKTNERFERRLLNLLLHPHDDILMQLNNIAHNICS
;
A
#
# COMPACT_ATOMS: atom_id res chain seq x y z
N THR A 1 19.04 33.26 -14.89
CA THR A 1 19.53 32.79 -13.58
C THR A 1 19.72 31.29 -13.64
N SER A 2 20.91 30.83 -13.27
CA SER A 2 21.55 29.60 -13.76
C SER A 2 20.91 28.29 -13.27
N LEU A 3 20.65 27.34 -14.18
CA LEU A 3 20.33 25.95 -13.85
C LEU A 3 21.62 25.26 -13.34
N ARG A 4 21.68 24.97 -12.04
CA ARG A 4 22.75 24.14 -11.45
C ARG A 4 22.67 22.73 -12.05
N LYS A 5 23.61 22.40 -12.94
CA LYS A 5 23.99 21.01 -13.23
C LYS A 5 24.60 20.42 -11.96
N ILE A 6 23.90 19.47 -11.35
CA ILE A 6 24.44 18.71 -10.21
C ILE A 6 25.28 17.57 -10.78
N ASN A 7 26.59 17.71 -10.59
CA ASN A 7 27.58 16.66 -10.79
C ASN A 7 27.29 15.51 -9.80
N THR A 8 27.08 14.29 -10.28
CA THR A 8 26.90 13.10 -9.43
C THR A 8 28.20 12.30 -9.39
N PRO A 9 29.01 12.40 -8.31
CA PRO A 9 29.99 11.37 -8.02
C PRO A 9 29.32 10.25 -7.23
N ASN A 10 29.56 9.01 -7.68
CA ASN A 10 29.48 7.75 -6.96
C ASN A 10 28.21 7.42 -6.17
N ASN A 11 27.50 6.42 -6.69
CA ASN A 11 26.62 5.41 -6.09
C ASN A 11 26.58 5.25 -4.54
N THR A 12 26.32 6.31 -3.79
CA THR A 12 25.91 6.26 -2.38
C THR A 12 24.62 7.02 -2.25
N ARG A 13 23.52 6.31 -1.97
CA ARG A 13 22.21 6.93 -1.73
C ARG A 13 22.34 7.97 -0.62
N ARG A 14 21.76 9.16 -0.87
CA ARG A 14 21.72 10.23 0.12
C ARG A 14 20.99 9.73 1.37
N GLN A 15 21.56 10.04 2.54
CA GLN A 15 20.90 9.75 3.81
C GLN A 15 19.55 10.48 3.87
N PRO A 16 18.51 9.84 4.43
CA PRO A 16 17.19 10.45 4.53
C PRO A 16 17.23 11.75 5.33
N THR A 17 16.55 12.78 4.82
CA THR A 17 16.54 14.13 5.42
C THR A 17 15.78 14.20 6.74
N PHE A 18 14.89 13.24 6.99
CA PHE A 18 14.05 13.18 8.18
C PHE A 18 14.19 11.83 8.87
N SER A 19 14.20 11.85 10.21
CA SER A 19 14.12 10.64 11.04
C SER A 19 12.89 9.81 10.65
N ILE A 20 13.00 8.49 10.81
CA ILE A 20 11.95 7.53 10.43
C ILE A 20 10.62 7.79 11.16
N GLU A 21 10.69 8.36 12.37
CA GLU A 21 9.52 8.71 13.19
C GLU A 21 8.59 9.73 12.51
N PHE A 22 9.13 10.57 11.63
CA PHE A 22 8.38 11.58 10.89
C PHE A 22 7.82 11.08 9.56
N TRP A 23 8.11 9.83 9.17
CA TRP A 23 7.61 9.30 7.91
C TRP A 23 6.10 9.05 8.01
N ASN A 24 5.36 9.43 6.98
CA ASN A 24 3.90 9.26 6.92
C ASN A 24 3.41 7.82 7.15
N ILE A 25 4.24 6.82 6.87
CA ILE A 25 3.95 5.39 7.03
C ILE A 25 4.31 4.85 8.43
N HIS A 26 5.05 5.62 9.24
CA HIS A 26 5.56 5.17 10.53
C HIS A 26 4.43 4.81 11.49
N THR A 27 3.53 5.76 11.75
CA THR A 27 2.37 5.57 12.64
C THR A 27 1.43 4.50 12.13
N SER A 28 1.19 4.46 10.81
CA SER A 28 0.30 3.46 10.23
C SER A 28 0.83 2.04 10.36
N THR A 29 2.15 1.86 10.25
CA THR A 29 2.80 0.56 10.40
C THR A 29 2.84 0.13 11.86
N THR A 30 3.22 1.02 12.79
CA THR A 30 3.27 0.68 14.22
C THR A 30 1.90 0.32 14.79
N GLN A 31 0.83 0.90 14.25
CA GLN A 31 -0.55 0.62 14.66
C GLN A 31 -1.23 -0.50 13.86
N LEU A 32 -0.55 -1.16 12.93
CA LEU A 32 -1.15 -2.17 12.02
C LEU A 32 -2.39 -1.66 11.26
N SER A 33 -2.48 -0.35 11.06
CA SER A 33 -3.62 0.28 10.41
C SER A 33 -3.56 0.05 8.90
N ALA A 34 -4.72 -0.13 8.28
CA ALA A 34 -4.80 -0.19 6.82
C ALA A 34 -4.50 1.20 6.24
N CYS A 35 -3.52 1.30 5.34
CA CYS A 35 -3.30 2.52 4.57
C CYS A 35 -4.47 2.72 3.61
N THR A 36 -5.11 3.89 3.65
CA THR A 36 -6.26 4.23 2.79
C THR A 36 -5.95 4.05 1.31
N ASN A 37 -4.72 4.38 0.89
CA ASN A 37 -4.27 4.20 -0.49
C ASN A 37 -4.30 2.73 -0.94
N ASN A 38 -3.89 1.79 -0.08
CA ASN A 38 -3.89 0.37 -0.43
C ASN A 38 -5.31 -0.15 -0.68
N SER A 39 -6.28 0.33 0.10
CA SER A 39 -7.69 -0.01 -0.08
C SER A 39 -8.24 0.54 -1.39
N VAL A 40 -7.91 1.79 -1.74
CA VAL A 40 -8.32 2.43 -3.01
C VAL A 40 -7.68 1.72 -4.21
N GLU A 41 -6.38 1.44 -4.15
CA GLU A 41 -5.66 0.70 -5.20
C GLU A 41 -6.20 -0.73 -5.37
N ALA A 42 -6.51 -1.40 -4.27
CA ALA A 42 -7.13 -2.72 -4.30
C ALA A 42 -8.53 -2.67 -4.93
N TRP A 43 -9.33 -1.66 -4.60
CA TRP A 43 -10.64 -1.43 -5.20
C TRP A 43 -10.54 -1.13 -6.70
N HIS A 44 -9.66 -0.21 -7.12
CA HIS A 44 -9.40 0.05 -8.53
C HIS A 44 -8.95 -1.21 -9.28
N ARG A 45 -8.07 -2.01 -8.68
CA ARG A 45 -7.62 -3.28 -9.28
C ARG A 45 -8.77 -4.27 -9.43
N ARG A 46 -9.60 -4.43 -8.40
CA ARG A 46 -10.80 -5.30 -8.45
C ARG A 46 -11.73 -4.88 -9.57
N ILE A 47 -12.01 -3.58 -9.69
CA ILE A 47 -12.82 -3.01 -10.75
C ILE A 47 -12.20 -3.22 -12.13
N GLY A 48 -10.90 -3.00 -12.29
CA GLY A 48 -10.19 -3.28 -13.55
C GLY A 48 -10.29 -4.75 -13.96
N CYS A 49 -10.10 -5.66 -13.00
CA CYS A 49 -10.31 -7.10 -13.19
C CYS A 49 -11.77 -7.47 -13.50
N ALA A 50 -12.75 -6.73 -12.97
CA ALA A 50 -14.16 -6.92 -13.32
C ALA A 50 -14.45 -6.43 -14.74
N PHE A 51 -13.80 -5.35 -15.19
CA PHE A 51 -13.95 -4.81 -16.54
C PHE A 51 -13.38 -5.74 -17.62
N GLN A 52 -12.20 -6.33 -17.41
CA GLN A 52 -11.47 -7.19 -18.38
C GLN A 52 -11.34 -6.58 -19.79
N CYS A 53 -11.49 -5.26 -19.92
CA CYS A 53 -11.41 -4.54 -21.18
C CYS A 53 -10.89 -3.12 -20.93
N VAL A 54 -10.22 -2.55 -21.95
CA VAL A 54 -9.63 -1.21 -21.87
C VAL A 54 -10.68 -0.12 -22.11
N HIS A 55 -11.68 -0.40 -22.96
CA HIS A 55 -12.70 0.57 -23.36
C HIS A 55 -14.11 -0.09 -23.33
N PRO A 56 -14.74 -0.21 -22.15
CA PRO A 56 -16.12 -0.68 -22.04
C PRO A 56 -17.09 0.32 -22.67
N THR A 57 -18.22 -0.18 -23.19
CA THR A 57 -19.34 0.71 -23.53
C THR A 57 -19.88 1.36 -22.26
N LEU A 58 -20.52 2.54 -22.38
CA LEU A 58 -21.10 3.23 -21.23
C LEU A 58 -22.09 2.34 -20.46
N TRP A 59 -22.88 1.53 -21.18
CA TRP A 59 -23.83 0.63 -20.55
C TRP A 59 -23.15 -0.48 -19.76
N SER A 60 -22.16 -1.15 -20.36
CA SER A 60 -21.37 -2.17 -19.66
C SER A 60 -20.59 -1.60 -18.48
N PHE A 61 -20.14 -0.34 -18.59
CA PHE A 61 -19.51 0.40 -17.51
C PHE A 61 -20.44 0.57 -16.32
N LEU A 62 -21.63 1.13 -16.56
CA LEU A 62 -22.65 1.37 -15.53
C LEU A 62 -23.10 0.08 -14.84
N GLN A 63 -23.33 -0.99 -15.61
CA GLN A 63 -23.76 -2.28 -15.07
C GLN A 63 -22.74 -2.85 -14.07
N LYS A 64 -21.45 -2.78 -14.39
CA LYS A 64 -20.39 -3.25 -13.49
C LYS A 64 -20.24 -2.36 -12.26
N LEU A 65 -20.43 -1.05 -12.39
CA LEU A 65 -20.45 -0.11 -11.27
C LEU A 65 -21.58 -0.42 -10.29
N ILE A 66 -22.80 -0.65 -10.78
CA ILE A 66 -23.96 -1.02 -9.95
C ILE A 66 -23.68 -2.33 -9.22
N HIS A 67 -23.09 -3.32 -9.90
CA HIS A 67 -22.73 -4.59 -9.27
C HIS A 67 -21.70 -4.43 -8.14
N GLU A 68 -20.67 -3.61 -8.35
CA GLU A 68 -19.65 -3.31 -7.33
C GLU A 68 -20.24 -2.55 -6.14
N GLU A 69 -21.17 -1.62 -6.36
CA GLU A 69 -21.90 -0.94 -5.28
C GLU A 69 -22.70 -1.94 -4.44
N HIS A 70 -23.44 -2.85 -5.10
CA HIS A 70 -24.22 -3.87 -4.40
C HIS A 70 -23.33 -4.81 -3.57
N ALA A 71 -22.18 -5.23 -4.12
CA ALA A 71 -21.22 -6.06 -3.40
C ALA A 71 -20.63 -5.33 -2.19
N THR A 72 -20.35 -4.04 -2.33
CA THR A 72 -19.82 -3.20 -1.24
C THR A 72 -20.88 -2.98 -0.15
N HIS A 73 -22.12 -2.72 -0.53
CA HIS A 73 -23.23 -2.58 0.41
C HIS A 73 -23.50 -3.89 1.17
N ALA A 74 -23.45 -5.04 0.49
CA ALA A 74 -23.55 -6.34 1.15
C ALA A 74 -22.45 -6.52 2.21
N ASP A 75 -21.19 -6.22 1.87
CA ASP A 75 -20.08 -6.28 2.81
C ASP A 75 -20.28 -5.38 4.04
N ILE A 76 -20.80 -4.16 3.84
CA ILE A 76 -21.15 -3.25 4.93
C ILE A 76 -22.24 -3.84 5.83
N VAL A 77 -23.29 -4.42 5.24
CA VAL A 77 -24.38 -5.06 6.00
C VAL A 77 -23.88 -6.24 6.81
N HIS A 78 -23.02 -7.10 6.24
CA HIS A 78 -22.41 -8.22 6.96
C HIS A 78 -21.61 -7.74 8.17
N ILE A 79 -20.75 -6.74 7.97
CA ILE A 79 -19.94 -6.13 9.05
C ILE A 79 -20.84 -5.52 10.14
N ASN A 80 -21.87 -4.75 9.74
CA ASN A 80 -22.80 -4.12 10.68
C ASN A 80 -23.65 -5.15 11.44
N SER A 81 -23.85 -6.33 10.86
CA SER A 81 -24.54 -7.47 11.50
C SER A 81 -23.64 -8.23 12.48
N GLY A 82 -22.39 -7.81 12.64
CA GLY A 82 -21.41 -8.42 13.53
C GLY A 82 -20.66 -9.61 12.94
N GLU A 83 -20.79 -9.87 11.63
CA GLU A 83 -19.97 -10.87 10.97
C GLU A 83 -18.51 -10.39 10.86
N ALA A 84 -17.58 -11.34 10.90
CA ALA A 84 -16.16 -11.03 10.77
C ALA A 84 -15.87 -10.44 9.37
N PRO A 85 -15.05 -9.37 9.27
CA PRO A 85 -14.66 -8.81 7.98
C PRO A 85 -13.97 -9.85 7.10
N LYS A 86 -14.09 -9.69 5.77
CA LYS A 86 -13.33 -10.50 4.81
C LYS A 86 -11.84 -10.46 5.17
N HIS A 87 -11.23 -11.64 5.29
CA HIS A 87 -9.84 -11.76 5.73
C HIS A 87 -8.89 -10.98 4.81
N LYS A 88 -7.95 -10.25 5.40
CA LYS A 88 -6.79 -9.69 4.70
C LYS A 88 -6.03 -10.84 4.02
N SER A 89 -5.44 -10.56 2.85
CA SER A 89 -4.54 -11.52 2.19
C SER A 89 -3.40 -11.92 3.11
N LYS A 90 -3.13 -13.23 3.24
CA LYS A 90 -2.01 -13.77 4.02
C LYS A 90 -0.65 -13.17 3.61
N THR A 91 -0.51 -12.81 2.33
CA THR A 91 0.70 -12.16 1.81
C THR A 91 0.86 -10.76 2.40
N ASN A 92 -0.21 -9.96 2.39
CA ASN A 92 -0.19 -8.61 2.95
C ASN A 92 0.03 -8.64 4.47
N GLU A 93 -0.62 -9.58 5.16
CA GLU A 93 -0.44 -9.76 6.60
C GLU A 93 1.01 -10.15 6.94
N ARG A 94 1.62 -11.04 6.15
CA ARG A 94 3.04 -11.40 6.30
C ARG A 94 3.95 -10.21 6.04
N PHE A 95 3.64 -9.38 5.04
CA PHE A 95 4.39 -8.16 4.73
C PHE A 95 4.30 -7.15 5.87
N GLU A 96 3.09 -6.82 6.34
CA GLU A 96 2.86 -5.91 7.48
C GLU A 96 3.66 -6.36 8.71
N ARG A 97 3.65 -7.66 9.01
CA ARG A 97 4.40 -8.24 10.13
C ARG A 97 5.91 -8.11 9.99
N ARG A 98 6.46 -8.31 8.78
CA ARG A 98 7.89 -8.12 8.52
C ARG A 98 8.30 -6.66 8.65
N LEU A 99 7.48 -5.74 8.14
CA LEU A 99 7.73 -4.30 8.25
C LEU A 99 7.76 -3.84 9.71
N LEU A 100 6.79 -4.31 10.51
CA LEU A 100 6.74 -4.08 11.94
C LEU A 100 8.00 -4.56 12.66
N ASN A 101 8.42 -5.80 12.40
CA ASN A 101 9.60 -6.36 13.06
C ASN A 101 10.86 -5.54 12.77
N LEU A 102 10.99 -5.01 11.54
CA LEU A 102 12.10 -4.13 11.17
C LEU A 102 12.03 -2.76 11.88
N LEU A 103 10.83 -2.24 12.16
CA LEU A 103 10.67 -0.99 12.91
C LEU A 103 10.91 -1.18 14.42
N LEU A 104 10.50 -2.31 14.99
CA LEU A 104 10.69 -2.62 16.42
C LEU A 104 12.14 -3.02 16.74
N HIS A 105 12.86 -3.59 15.77
CA HIS A 105 14.24 -4.00 15.89
C HIS A 105 15.10 -3.38 14.78
N PRO A 106 15.32 -2.05 14.82
CA PRO A 106 16.11 -1.36 13.81
C PRO A 106 17.57 -1.81 13.86
N HIS A 107 18.17 -1.98 12.70
CA HIS A 107 19.59 -2.28 12.55
C HIS A 107 20.44 -1.02 12.81
N ASP A 108 21.60 -1.18 13.46
CA ASP A 108 22.52 -0.06 13.77
C ASP A 108 23.02 0.65 12.49
N ASP A 109 23.24 -0.12 11.43
CA ASP A 109 23.51 0.41 10.09
C ASP A 109 22.22 0.72 9.32
N ILE A 110 22.02 2.01 9.05
CA ILE A 110 20.91 2.57 8.27
C ILE A 110 20.85 1.97 6.86
N LEU A 111 21.99 1.69 6.22
CA LEU A 111 22.00 1.16 4.86
C LEU A 111 21.48 -0.27 4.83
N MET A 112 21.90 -1.11 5.79
CA MET A 112 21.34 -2.44 5.99
C MET A 112 19.85 -2.41 6.30
N GLN A 113 19.41 -1.49 7.17
CA GLN A 113 17.99 -1.30 7.47
C GLN A 113 17.18 -0.97 6.21
N LEU A 114 17.63 -0.01 5.40
CA LEU A 114 16.97 0.38 4.16
C LEU A 114 16.99 -0.73 3.11
N ASN A 115 18.06 -1.50 3.01
CA ASN A 115 18.15 -2.64 2.10
C ASN A 115 17.15 -3.75 2.49
N ASN A 116 17.03 -4.04 3.79
CA ASN A 116 16.07 -5.00 4.31
C ASN A 116 14.63 -4.56 4.06
N ILE A 117 14.32 -3.27 4.26
CA ILE A 117 13.00 -2.70 3.92
C ILE A 117 12.74 -2.82 2.41
N ALA A 118 13.70 -2.45 1.57
CA ALA A 118 13.56 -2.52 0.11
C ALA A 118 13.33 -3.96 -0.39
N HIS A 119 14.03 -4.94 0.17
CA HIS A 119 13.85 -6.36 -0.17
C HIS A 119 12.45 -6.87 0.15
N ASN A 120 11.78 -6.30 1.18
CA ASN A 120 10.41 -6.64 1.51
C ASN A 120 9.37 -6.02 0.56
N ILE A 121 9.71 -4.93 -0.12
CA ILE A 121 8.81 -4.23 -1.07
C ILE A 121 8.95 -4.79 -2.50
N CYS A 122 10.15 -5.26 -2.88
CA CYS A 122 10.43 -5.80 -4.21
C CYS A 122 10.21 -7.33 -4.35
N SER A 123 9.88 -8.02 -3.26
CA SER A 123 9.53 -9.45 -3.21
C SER A 123 8.01 -9.64 -3.25
#